data_AF-A0A3D0MAG7-F1
#
_entry.id   AF-A0A3D0MAG7-F1
#
_cell.length_a   1.000
_cell.length_b   1.000
_cell.length_c   1.000
_cell.angle_alpha   90.00
_cell.angle_beta   90.00
_cell.angle_gamma   90.00
#
_symmetry.space_group_name_H-M   'P 1'
#
loop_
_entity.id
_entity.type
_entity.pdbx_description
1 polymer ?
#
loop_
_entity_poly.entity_id
_entity_poly.type
_entity_poly.pdbx_seq_one_letter_code
_entity_poly.pdbx_strand_id
1 'polypeptide(L)' 'DEYRLHFNLWALLGSPLMIGCDIRNMSESTRAILTNKDVIAINQDPDYNQAYTAEQYKGQWPEASDFPIYVKLLANG' A
#
# COMPACT_ATOMS: atom_id res chain seq x y z
N ASP A 1 2.78 8.51 -11.14
CA ASP A 1 2.17 7.28 -10.60
C ASP A 1 3.07 6.47 -9.66
N GLU A 2 4.38 6.42 -9.90
CA GLU A 2 5.32 5.62 -9.09
C GLU A 2 5.26 5.92 -7.58
N TYR A 3 5.23 7.19 -7.16
CA TYR A 3 5.11 7.53 -5.73
C TYR A 3 3.83 7.02 -5.07
N ARG A 4 2.73 6.99 -5.81
CA ARG A 4 1.45 6.48 -5.31
C ARG A 4 1.52 4.97 -5.16
N LEU A 5 2.07 4.27 -6.15
CA LEU A 5 2.29 2.82 -6.07
C LEU A 5 3.24 2.47 -4.91
N HIS A 6 4.35 3.19 -4.79
CA HIS A 6 5.33 3.00 -3.72
C HIS A 6 4.70 3.18 -2.34
N PHE A 7 4.00 4.30 -2.10
CA PHE A 7 3.35 4.57 -0.81
C PHE A 7 2.28 3.52 -0.48
N ASN A 8 1.44 3.15 -1.45
CA ASN A 8 0.40 2.14 -1.24
C ASN A 8 1.00 0.77 -0.92
N LEU A 9 2.08 0.38 -1.60
CA LEU A 9 2.76 -0.89 -1.33
C LEU A 9 3.42 -0.89 0.06
N TRP A 10 4.11 0.19 0.42
CA TRP A 10 4.72 0.34 1.75
C TRP A 10 3.69 0.25 2.88
N ALA A 11 2.55 0.91 2.66
CA ALA A 11 1.42 0.89 3.58
C ALA A 11 0.85 -0.53 3.73
N LEU A 12 0.60 -1.21 2.61
CA LEU A 12 0.08 -2.59 2.58
C LEU A 12 1.01 -3.57 3.30
N LEU A 13 2.33 -3.43 3.11
CA LEU A 13 3.34 -4.27 3.73
C LEU A 13 3.55 -3.97 5.23
N GLY A 14 2.79 -3.04 5.82
CA GLY A 14 2.90 -2.70 7.24
C GLY A 14 4.22 -2.01 7.61
N SER A 15 4.90 -1.41 6.64
CA SER A 15 6.19 -0.75 6.87
C SER A 15 6.01 0.60 7.60
N PRO A 16 7.02 1.09 8.33
CA PRO A 16 6.99 2.43 8.92
C PRO A 16 6.81 3.51 7.86
N LEU A 17 5.77 4.35 7.99
CA LEU A 17 5.49 5.46 7.08
C LEU A 17 6.18 6.75 7.55
N MET A 18 7.49 6.85 7.33
CA MET A 18 8.28 8.03 7.70
C MET A 18 8.51 8.96 6.50
N ILE A 19 8.10 10.23 6.64
CA ILE A 19 8.24 11.24 5.58
C ILE A 19 9.68 11.75 5.53
N GLY A 20 10.37 11.52 4.41
CA GLY A 20 11.75 11.98 4.19
C GLY A 20 11.89 13.24 3.32
N CYS A 21 10.81 13.76 2.73
CA CYS A 21 10.84 14.95 1.88
C CYS A 21 10.61 16.24 2.68
N ASP A 22 11.00 17.40 2.12
CA ASP A 22 10.74 18.70 2.75
C ASP A 22 9.23 19.01 2.74
N ILE A 23 8.62 18.91 3.91
CA ILE A 23 7.18 19.13 4.08
C ILE A 23 6.73 20.56 3.80
N ARG A 24 7.66 21.52 3.82
CA ARG A 24 7.37 22.95 3.57
C ARG A 24 7.24 23.25 2.08
N ASN A 25 7.81 22.38 1.24
CA ASN A 25 7.90 22.59 -0.20
C ASN A 25 7.59 21.28 -0.96
N MET A 26 6.44 20.67 -0.67
CA MET A 26 5.93 19.51 -1.41
C MET A 26 4.87 19.92 -2.43
N SER A 27 4.80 19.18 -3.54
CA SER A 27 3.71 19.33 -4.50
C SER A 27 2.37 18.87 -3.90
N GLU A 28 1.27 19.45 -4.38
CA GLU A 28 -0.09 19.05 -3.94
C GLU A 28 -0.36 17.56 -4.22
N SER A 29 0.19 17.02 -5.31
CA SER A 29 0.11 15.61 -5.64
C SER A 29 0.78 14.71 -4.60
N THR A 30 1.98 15.09 -4.14
CA THR A 30 2.72 14.36 -3.10
C THR A 30 1.97 14.44 -1.77
N ARG A 31 1.46 15.63 -1.43
CA ARG A 31 0.65 15.85 -0.24
C ARG A 31 -0.57 14.92 -0.24
N ALA A 32 -1.32 14.88 -1.34
CA ALA A 32 -2.51 14.04 -1.47
C ALA A 32 -2.21 12.54 -1.27
N ILE A 33 -1.06 12.06 -1.76
CA ILE A 33 -0.61 10.67 -1.54
C ILE A 33 -0.31 10.43 -0.06
N LEU A 34 0.54 11.27 0.55
CA LEU A 34 1.00 11.10 1.92
C LEU A 34 -0.11 11.29 2.96
N THR A 35 -1.18 12.03 2.63
CA THR A 35 -2.31 12.28 3.53
C THR A 35 -3.54 11.41 3.22
N ASN A 36 -3.41 10.37 2.39
CA ASN A 36 -4.53 9.47 2.08
C ASN A 36 -4.92 8.64 3.31
N LYS A 37 -6.06 8.98 3.92
CA LYS A 37 -6.55 8.34 5.16
C LYS A 37 -6.85 6.86 5.00
N ASP A 38 -7.34 6.44 3.83
CA ASP A 38 -7.73 5.05 3.59
C ASP A 38 -6.49 4.16 3.53
N VAL A 39 -5.43 4.64 2.87
CA VAL A 39 -4.15 3.93 2.79
C VAL A 39 -3.45 3.89 4.15
N ILE A 40 -3.49 4.99 4.90
CA ILE A 40 -2.96 5.04 6.27
C ILE A 40 -3.71 4.07 7.18
N ALA A 41 -5.03 3.97 7.07
CA ALA A 41 -5.85 3.04 7.85
C ALA A 41 -5.45 1.58 7.60
N ILE A 42 -5.17 1.20 6.33
CA ILE A 42 -4.66 -0.13 5.99
C ILE A 42 -3.31 -0.40 6.68
N ASN A 43 -2.41 0.59 6.71
CA ASN A 43 -1.11 0.44 7.36
C ASN A 43 -1.23 0.30 8.89
N GLN A 44 -2.11 1.08 9.49
CA GLN A 44 -2.33 1.17 10.94
C GLN A 44 -3.46 0.25 11.44
N ASP A 45 -3.81 -0.78 10.67
CA ASP A 45 -4.79 -1.79 11.04
C ASP A 45 -4.40 -2.47 12.38
N PRO A 46 -5.34 -2.57 13.36
CA PRO A 46 -5.02 -2.94 14.73
C PRO A 46 -4.63 -4.41 14.91
N ASP A 47 -4.95 -5.29 13.96
CA ASP A 47 -4.59 -6.71 14.03
C ASP A 47 -3.14 -6.95 13.59
N TYR A 48 -2.47 -5.93 13.02
CA TYR A 48 -1.08 -5.99 12.57
C TYR A 48 -0.79 -7.15 11.62
N ASN A 49 -1.80 -7.62 10.87
CA ASN A 49 -1.64 -8.71 9.92
C ASN A 49 -0.63 -8.35 8.82
N GLN A 50 0.33 -9.24 8.57
CA GLN A 50 1.29 -9.07 7.47
C GLN A 50 0.63 -9.43 6.13
N ALA A 51 0.90 -8.63 5.10
CA ALA A 51 0.48 -8.96 3.74
C ALA A 51 1.21 -10.19 3.19
N TYR A 52 0.51 -10.98 2.37
CA TYR A 52 1.05 -12.18 1.72
C TYR A 52 0.74 -12.17 0.22
N THR A 53 1.51 -12.94 -0.56
CA THR A 53 1.28 -13.09 -2.00
C THR A 53 0.22 -14.14 -2.27
N ALA A 54 -0.70 -13.84 -3.18
CA ALA A 54 -1.82 -14.71 -3.51
C ALA A 54 -1.58 -15.41 -4.86
N GLU A 55 -0.56 -16.29 -4.88
CA GLU A 55 -0.14 -17.06 -6.07
C GLU A 55 -1.27 -17.89 -6.69
N GLN A 56 -2.22 -18.34 -5.86
CA GLN A 56 -3.39 -19.11 -6.29
C GLN A 56 -4.27 -18.39 -7.33
N TYR A 57 -4.19 -17.05 -7.43
CA TYR A 57 -4.97 -16.28 -8.41
C TYR A 57 -4.26 -16.06 -9.74
N LYS A 58 -2.96 -16.39 -9.87
CA LYS A 58 -2.21 -16.21 -11.13
C LYS A 58 -2.79 -17.03 -12.29
N GLY A 59 -3.40 -18.18 -12.00
CA GLY A 59 -4.03 -19.02 -13.02
C GLY A 59 -5.41 -18.53 -13.49
N GLN A 60 -6.05 -17.63 -12.75
CA GLN A 60 -7.36 -17.07 -13.12
C GLN A 60 -7.25 -15.84 -14.03
N TRP A 61 -6.11 -15.14 -14.00
CA TRP A 61 -5.88 -13.90 -14.74
C TRP A 61 -4.55 -14.02 -15.50
N PRO A 62 -4.54 -14.65 -16.68
CA PRO A 62 -3.32 -14.90 -17.45
C PRO A 62 -2.53 -13.62 -17.76
N GLU A 63 -3.22 -12.51 -18.00
CA GLU A 63 -2.62 -11.19 -18.23
C GLU A 63 -1.96 -10.57 -16.98
N ALA A 64 -2.30 -11.04 -15.79
CA ALA A 64 -1.70 -10.59 -14.53
C ALA A 64 -0.51 -11.47 -14.10
N SER A 65 -0.10 -12.44 -14.91
CA SER A 65 0.99 -13.36 -14.59
C SER A 65 2.32 -12.67 -14.25
N ASP A 66 2.58 -11.50 -14.84
CA ASP A 66 3.77 -10.69 -14.60
C ASP A 66 3.67 -9.77 -13.37
N PHE A 67 2.48 -9.65 -12.75
CA PHE A 67 2.25 -8.73 -11.62
C PHE A 67 1.93 -9.50 -10.33
N PRO A 68 2.67 -9.27 -9.24
CA PRO A 68 2.37 -9.90 -7.96
C PRO A 68 1.05 -9.36 -7.38
N ILE A 69 0.21 -10.28 -6.90
CA ILE A 69 -1.02 -9.96 -6.17
C ILE A 69 -0.72 -10.08 -4.68
N TYR A 70 -0.87 -8.98 -3.94
CA TYR A 70 -0.73 -8.94 -2.49
C TYR A 70 -2.09 -8.82 -1.81
N VAL A 71 -2.26 -9.55 -0.71
CA VAL A 71 -3.49 -9.55 0.10
C VAL A 71 -3.12 -9.30 1.56
N LYS A 72 -3.90 -8.46 2.23
CA LYS A 72 -3.84 -8.22 3.67
C LYS A 72 -5.24 -8.35 4.24
N LEU A 73 -5.39 -9.17 5.29
CA LEU A 73 -6.62 -9.27 6.07
C LEU A 73 -6.68 -8.10 7.05
N LEU A 74 -7.82 -7.43 7.10
CA LEU A 74 -8.07 -6.30 8.00
C LEU A 74 -8.88 -6.77 9.21
N ALA A 75 -8.74 -6.06 10.32
CA ALA A 75 -9.40 -6.41 11.58
C ALA A 75 -10.93 -6.40 11.50
N ASN A 76 -11.50 -5.68 10.52
CA ASN A 76 -12.94 -5.57 10.30
C ASN A 76 -13.51 -6.61 9.31
N GLY A 77 -12.71 -7.59 8.87
CA GLY A 77 -13.14 -8.67 7.97
C GLY A 77 -13.25 -8.27 6.51
#